data_AF-A0A378XFT1-F1
#
_entry.id   AF-A0A378XFT1-F1
#
_cell.length_a   1.000
_cell.length_b   1.000
_cell.length_c   1.000
_cell.angle_alpha   90.00
_cell.angle_beta   90.00
_cell.angle_gamma   90.00
#
_symmetry.space_group_name_H-M   'P 1'
#
loop_
_entity.id
_entity.type
_entity.pdbx_description
1 polymer ?
#
loop_
_entity_poly.entity_id
_entity_poly.type
_entity_poly.pdbx_seq_one_letter_code
_entity_poly.pdbx_strand_id
1 'polypeptide(L)'
;MTRYLAQHLDEILKNHREYLGYYYHPAWVDHLGEPEPSLSPIFSVYDGKLATRYLRHYIELGHERRNTPLSQVQIEALDIFDAITHDPAMRLDMMLEPGDIQFCNNYTILHSRTAFVDFDDVEKRRKLLRLWLKMPNARRLARDFPGRNGIPKSSI
;
A
#
# COMPACT_ATOMS: atom_id res chain seq x y z
N MET A 1 -0.02 -1.86 12.79
CA MET A 1 0.82 -2.92 12.19
C MET A 1 1.71 -2.28 11.15
N THR A 2 3.00 -2.61 11.18
CA THR A 2 4.02 -2.12 10.24
C THR A 2 4.68 -3.34 9.60
N ARG A 3 4.91 -3.32 8.29
CA ARG A 3 5.36 -4.49 7.52
C ARG A 3 6.50 -4.11 6.58
N TYR A 4 7.56 -4.93 6.55
CA TYR A 4 8.75 -4.66 5.75
C TYR A 4 8.63 -5.22 4.34
N LEU A 5 8.85 -4.36 3.35
CA LEU A 5 8.74 -4.69 1.94
C LEU A 5 9.67 -5.83 1.49
N ALA A 6 10.96 -5.77 1.86
CA ALA A 6 11.94 -6.75 1.37
C ALA A 6 11.52 -8.20 1.65
N GLN A 7 10.92 -8.43 2.82
CA GLN A 7 10.46 -9.76 3.22
C GLN A 7 9.31 -10.26 2.32
N HIS A 8 8.39 -9.39 1.89
CA HIS A 8 7.26 -9.80 1.04
C HIS A 8 7.74 -10.24 -0.34
N LEU A 9 8.67 -9.50 -0.93
CA LEU A 9 9.25 -9.89 -2.22
C LEU A 9 10.07 -11.18 -2.09
N ASP A 10 10.86 -11.32 -1.02
CA ASP A 10 11.64 -12.54 -0.78
C ASP A 10 10.74 -13.78 -0.64
N GLU A 11 9.62 -13.64 0.07
CA GLU A 11 8.64 -14.72 0.24
C GLU A 11 8.00 -15.11 -1.10
N ILE A 12 7.59 -14.13 -1.90
CA ILE A 12 7.08 -14.35 -3.25
C ILE A 12 8.13 -15.04 -4.14
N LEU A 13 9.39 -14.59 -4.08
CA LEU A 13 10.47 -15.18 -4.88
C LEU A 13 10.77 -16.64 -4.51
N LYS A 14 10.62 -17.00 -3.24
CA LYS A 14 10.87 -18.35 -2.73
C LYS A 14 9.72 -19.30 -3.04
N ASN A 15 8.48 -18.87 -2.81
CA ASN A 15 7.33 -19.77 -2.72
C ASN A 15 6.24 -19.54 -3.78
N HIS A 16 6.25 -18.41 -4.49
CA HIS A 16 5.20 -18.00 -5.44
C HIS A 16 5.75 -17.31 -6.70
N ARG A 17 6.92 -17.78 -7.17
CA ARG A 17 7.69 -17.12 -8.21
C ARG A 17 6.95 -17.00 -9.54
N GLU A 18 6.03 -17.92 -9.82
CA GLU A 18 5.17 -17.94 -10.99
C GLU A 18 4.27 -16.69 -11.10
N TYR A 19 3.92 -16.05 -9.97
CA TYR A 19 3.13 -14.83 -9.94
C TYR A 19 3.98 -13.55 -10.01
N LEU A 20 5.31 -13.65 -9.96
CA LEU A 20 6.22 -12.51 -9.92
C LEU A 20 5.96 -11.52 -11.07
N GLY A 21 5.70 -12.04 -12.27
CA GLY A 21 5.41 -11.22 -13.45
C GLY A 21 4.23 -10.29 -13.26
N TYR A 22 3.18 -10.73 -12.56
CA TYR A 22 2.00 -9.91 -12.30
C TYR A 22 2.31 -8.73 -11.37
N TYR A 23 3.11 -8.94 -10.32
CA TYR A 23 3.39 -7.85 -9.37
C TYR A 23 4.18 -6.69 -9.98
N TYR A 24 4.92 -6.93 -11.07
CA TYR A 24 5.60 -5.89 -11.86
C TYR A 24 4.77 -5.41 -13.06
N HIS A 25 3.67 -6.10 -13.38
CA HIS A 25 2.76 -5.67 -14.44
C HIS A 25 1.79 -4.61 -13.90
N PRO A 26 1.54 -3.51 -14.64
CA PRO A 26 0.59 -2.50 -14.19
C PRO A 26 -0.85 -3.04 -14.10
N ALA A 27 -1.51 -2.76 -12.98
CA ALA A 27 -2.95 -3.00 -12.80
C ALA A 27 -3.70 -1.67 -12.81
N TRP A 28 -5.00 -1.68 -13.11
CA TRP A 28 -5.83 -0.49 -12.96
C TRP A 28 -6.01 -0.18 -11.48
N VAL A 29 -5.71 1.05 -11.07
CA VAL A 29 -5.83 1.49 -9.68
C VAL A 29 -6.65 2.77 -9.64
N ASP A 30 -7.73 2.76 -8.86
CA ASP A 30 -8.47 3.96 -8.51
C ASP A 30 -7.78 4.65 -7.33
N HIS A 31 -7.30 5.88 -7.54
CA HIS A 31 -6.56 6.61 -6.52
C HIS A 31 -7.44 7.49 -5.61
N LEU A 32 -8.77 7.33 -5.64
CA LEU A 32 -9.76 8.04 -4.82
C LEU A 32 -9.46 9.54 -4.71
N GLY A 33 -9.79 10.27 -5.77
CA GLY A 33 -9.52 11.71 -5.90
C GLY A 33 -9.03 12.11 -7.29
N GLU A 34 -8.67 11.13 -8.12
CA GLU A 34 -8.42 11.32 -9.55
C GLU A 34 -9.70 11.03 -10.35
N PRO A 35 -9.91 11.72 -11.49
CA PRO A 35 -11.10 11.52 -12.30
C PRO A 35 -11.17 10.10 -12.88
N GLU A 36 -10.04 9.51 -13.24
CA GLU A 36 -9.96 8.19 -13.87
C GLU A 36 -8.95 7.28 -13.16
N PRO A 37 -9.22 5.95 -13.10
CA PRO A 37 -8.20 4.98 -12.70
C PRO A 37 -6.96 5.07 -13.58
N SER A 38 -5.79 4.85 -12.99
CA SER A 38 -4.51 4.84 -13.70
C SER A 38 -3.79 3.51 -13.53
N LEU A 39 -2.96 3.16 -14.51
CA LEU A 39 -2.12 1.97 -14.43
C LEU A 39 -0.96 2.19 -13.47
N SER A 40 -0.76 1.25 -12.54
CA SER A 40 0.38 1.22 -11.62
C SER A 40 0.72 -0.23 -11.27
N PRO A 41 2.00 -0.64 -11.27
CA PRO A 41 2.38 -1.95 -10.77
C PRO A 41 2.40 -1.96 -9.24
N ILE A 42 2.44 -3.16 -8.64
CA ILE A 42 2.54 -3.36 -7.19
C ILE A 42 3.99 -3.17 -6.72
N PHE A 43 4.95 -3.75 -7.45
CA PHE A 43 6.38 -3.54 -7.29
C PHE A 43 6.95 -2.68 -8.41
N SER A 44 7.91 -1.83 -8.06
CA SER A 44 8.73 -1.09 -9.02
C SER A 44 10.16 -1.02 -8.52
N VAL A 45 11.13 -1.22 -9.42
CA VAL A 45 12.55 -1.02 -9.12
C VAL A 45 13.07 0.11 -9.99
N TYR A 46 13.61 1.13 -9.34
CA TYR A 46 14.23 2.26 -10.02
C TYR A 46 15.48 2.67 -9.27
N ASP A 47 16.59 2.91 -9.98
CA ASP A 47 17.87 3.31 -9.37
C ASP A 47 18.36 2.32 -8.29
N GLY A 48 18.25 1.01 -8.58
CA GLY A 48 18.63 -0.09 -7.68
C GLY A 48 17.72 -0.26 -6.45
N LYS A 49 16.54 0.36 -6.49
CA LYS A 49 15.77 0.68 -5.29
C LYS A 49 14.33 0.19 -5.47
N LEU A 50 13.94 -0.85 -4.72
CA LEU A 50 12.58 -1.41 -4.72
C LEU A 50 11.56 -0.50 -4.02
N ALA A 51 10.40 -0.32 -4.61
CA ALA A 51 9.26 0.41 -4.09
C ALA A 51 7.97 -0.42 -4.25
N THR A 52 7.02 -0.20 -3.33
CA THR A 52 5.72 -0.89 -3.35
C THR A 52 4.56 0.02 -3.08
N ARG A 53 3.45 -0.31 -3.72
CA ARG A 53 2.14 0.24 -3.43
C ARG A 53 1.12 -0.88 -3.56
N TYR A 54 0.44 -1.16 -2.46
CA TYR A 54 -0.57 -2.19 -2.44
C TYR A 54 -1.78 -1.71 -1.64
N LEU A 55 -2.92 -1.65 -2.33
CA LEU A 55 -4.24 -1.37 -1.78
C LEU A 55 -5.24 -2.19 -2.59
N ARG A 56 -5.56 -3.40 -2.11
CA ARG A 56 -6.43 -4.38 -2.80
C ARG A 56 -7.71 -3.73 -3.35
N HIS A 57 -8.44 -3.04 -2.49
CA HIS A 57 -9.69 -2.38 -2.84
C HIS A 57 -9.55 -1.35 -3.97
N TYR A 58 -8.42 -0.63 -4.05
CA TYR A 58 -8.20 0.38 -5.09
C TYR A 58 -7.92 -0.27 -6.44
N ILE A 59 -7.27 -1.45 -6.43
CA ILE A 59 -7.05 -2.25 -7.64
C ILE A 59 -8.40 -2.77 -8.15
N GLU A 60 -9.19 -3.38 -7.27
CA GLU A 60 -10.51 -3.93 -7.62
C GLU A 60 -11.45 -2.83 -8.17
N LEU A 61 -11.55 -1.70 -7.47
CA LEU A 61 -12.35 -0.56 -7.92
C LEU A 61 -11.83 0.02 -9.24
N GLY A 62 -10.51 0.08 -9.42
CA GLY A 62 -9.90 0.52 -10.68
C GLY A 62 -10.31 -0.36 -11.85
N HIS A 63 -10.26 -1.68 -11.67
CA HIS A 63 -10.70 -2.67 -12.67
C HIS A 63 -12.21 -2.59 -12.94
N GLU A 64 -13.03 -2.44 -11.89
CA GLU A 64 -14.48 -2.27 -11.98
C GLU A 64 -14.85 -1.03 -12.82
N ARG A 65 -14.32 0.16 -12.46
CA ARG A 65 -14.60 1.41 -13.19
C ARG A 65 -14.13 1.39 -14.64
N ARG A 66 -13.12 0.58 -14.96
CA ARG A 66 -12.61 0.39 -16.33
C ARG A 66 -13.33 -0.75 -17.08
N ASN A 67 -14.34 -1.38 -16.47
CA ASN A 67 -15.04 -2.55 -17.01
C ASN A 67 -14.07 -3.64 -17.51
N THR A 68 -12.94 -3.80 -16.81
CA THR A 68 -11.89 -4.76 -17.15
C THR A 68 -11.71 -5.68 -15.95
N PRO A 69 -12.45 -6.79 -15.85
CA PRO A 69 -12.38 -7.66 -14.68
C PRO A 69 -10.97 -8.23 -14.50
N LEU A 70 -10.58 -8.44 -13.25
CA LEU A 70 -9.35 -9.16 -12.92
C LEU A 70 -9.47 -10.60 -13.43
N SER A 71 -8.39 -11.12 -14.01
CA SER A 71 -8.34 -12.54 -14.36
C SER A 71 -8.13 -13.39 -13.10
N GLN A 72 -8.43 -14.69 -13.19
CA GLN A 72 -8.25 -15.63 -12.09
C GLN A 72 -6.81 -15.62 -11.54
N VAL A 73 -5.80 -15.58 -12.42
CA VAL A 73 -4.38 -15.51 -12.05
C VAL A 73 -4.04 -14.21 -11.31
N GLN A 74 -4.68 -13.10 -11.67
CA GLN A 74 -4.48 -11.82 -10.99
C GLN A 74 -5.10 -11.85 -9.59
N ILE A 75 -6.31 -12.41 -9.46
CA ILE A 75 -6.98 -12.58 -8.16
C ILE A 75 -6.12 -13.44 -7.23
N GLU A 76 -5.64 -14.60 -7.71
CA GLU A 76 -4.76 -15.47 -6.94
C GLU A 76 -3.48 -14.78 -6.48
N ALA A 77 -2.84 -13.98 -7.35
CA ALA A 77 -1.66 -13.22 -6.97
C ALA A 77 -1.97 -12.18 -5.88
N LEU A 78 -3.12 -11.51 -5.95
CA LEU A 78 -3.54 -10.56 -4.93
C LEU A 78 -3.85 -11.28 -3.61
N ASP A 79 -4.48 -12.46 -3.65
CA ASP A 79 -4.79 -13.28 -2.48
C ASP A 79 -3.51 -13.81 -1.80
N ILE A 80 -2.50 -14.22 -2.56
CA ILE A 80 -1.17 -14.59 -2.05
C ILE A 80 -0.52 -13.39 -1.36
N PHE A 81 -0.57 -12.21 -1.99
CA PHE A 81 -0.02 -11.01 -1.39
C PHE A 81 -0.72 -10.67 -0.07
N ASP A 82 -2.05 -10.78 -0.04
CA ASP A 82 -2.86 -10.61 1.17
C ASP A 82 -2.46 -11.63 2.24
N ALA A 83 -2.30 -12.91 1.91
CA ALA A 83 -1.90 -13.95 2.85
C ALA A 83 -0.53 -13.66 3.50
N ILE A 84 0.47 -13.32 2.69
CA ILE A 84 1.81 -12.90 3.18
C ILE A 84 1.68 -11.64 4.05
N THR A 85 0.87 -10.69 3.61
CA THR A 85 0.57 -9.45 4.35
C THR A 85 -0.36 -9.69 5.53
N HIS A 86 -0.81 -10.90 5.86
CA HIS A 86 -1.54 -11.18 7.09
C HIS A 86 -0.74 -12.03 8.06
N ASP A 87 0.27 -12.75 7.57
CA ASP A 87 1.19 -13.56 8.37
C ASP A 87 1.78 -12.75 9.55
N PRO A 88 1.59 -13.22 10.80
CA PRO A 88 2.22 -12.64 11.99
C PRO A 88 3.75 -12.58 11.91
N ALA A 89 4.41 -13.51 11.24
CA ALA A 89 5.87 -13.51 11.06
C ALA A 89 6.35 -12.38 10.13
N MET A 90 5.44 -11.82 9.33
CA MET A 90 5.72 -10.78 8.32
C MET A 90 5.26 -9.38 8.77
N ARG A 91 4.89 -9.21 10.04
CA ARG A 91 4.53 -7.91 10.63
C ARG A 91 5.18 -7.64 11.96
N LEU A 92 5.33 -6.34 12.22
CA LEU A 92 5.52 -5.78 13.53
C LEU A 92 4.20 -5.20 14.04
N ASP A 93 3.72 -5.72 15.16
CA ASP A 93 2.62 -5.13 15.91
C ASP A 93 3.16 -4.09 16.89
N MET A 94 2.52 -2.92 16.92
CA MET A 94 2.91 -1.79 17.74
C MET A 94 1.65 -1.13 18.31
N MET A 95 1.71 -0.77 19.59
CA MET A 95 0.72 0.10 20.22
C MET A 95 1.32 1.51 20.32
N LEU A 96 0.57 2.51 19.87
CA LEU A 96 0.97 3.92 20.03
C LEU A 96 0.30 4.48 21.27
N GLU A 97 1.08 5.12 22.12
CA GLU A 97 0.60 5.86 23.29
C GLU A 97 0.34 7.33 22.95
N PRO A 98 -0.45 8.05 23.77
CA PRO A 98 -0.63 9.50 23.58
C PRO A 98 0.71 10.24 23.57
N GLY A 99 1.00 10.93 22.46
CA GLY A 99 2.26 11.64 22.24
C GLY A 99 3.21 10.93 21.28
N ASP A 100 3.01 9.63 21.02
CA ASP A 100 3.83 8.89 20.07
C ASP A 100 3.59 9.33 18.62
N ILE A 101 4.68 9.33 17.84
CA ILE A 101 4.66 9.64 16.41
C ILE A 101 5.28 8.47 15.64
N GLN A 102 4.53 7.93 14.68
CA GLN A 102 5.03 6.91 13.76
C GLN A 102 5.33 7.52 12.39
N PHE A 103 6.58 7.40 11.96
CA PHE A 103 7.00 7.71 10.59
C PHE A 103 7.14 6.43 9.78
N CYS A 104 6.43 6.35 8.66
CA CYS A 104 6.51 5.24 7.70
C CYS A 104 6.92 5.77 6.33
N ASN A 105 7.97 5.19 5.74
CA ASN A 105 8.26 5.43 4.33
C ASN A 105 7.27 4.62 3.48
N ASN A 106 6.30 5.30 2.88
CA ASN A 106 5.20 4.70 2.15
C ASN A 106 5.62 3.87 0.91
N TYR A 107 6.89 3.97 0.49
CA TYR A 107 7.42 3.17 -0.61
C TYR A 107 8.06 1.85 -0.16
N THR A 108 8.41 1.71 1.13
CA THR A 108 9.16 0.55 1.63
C THR A 108 8.47 -0.16 2.78
N ILE A 109 7.37 0.41 3.28
CA ILE A 109 6.65 -0.10 4.44
C ILE A 109 5.15 -0.08 4.14
N LEU A 110 4.54 -1.26 4.19
CA LEU A 110 3.09 -1.37 4.28
C LEU A 110 2.68 -1.18 5.73
N HIS A 111 1.58 -0.48 5.96
CA HIS A 111 1.12 -0.19 7.32
C HIS A 111 -0.41 -0.25 7.37
N SER A 112 -0.91 -0.74 8.50
CA SER A 112 -2.34 -0.88 8.75
C SER A 112 -2.64 -0.74 10.24
N ARG A 113 -3.92 -0.86 10.59
CA ARG A 113 -4.40 -0.82 11.97
C ARG A 113 -5.20 -2.10 12.24
N THR A 114 -5.07 -2.64 13.45
CA THR A 114 -5.94 -3.70 13.96
C THR A 114 -7.40 -3.22 14.08
N ALA A 115 -8.34 -4.15 14.11
CA ALA A 115 -9.70 -3.85 14.54
C ALA A 115 -9.68 -3.37 16.01
N PHE A 116 -10.58 -2.45 16.34
CA PHE A 116 -10.76 -1.92 17.69
C PHE A 116 -12.22 -1.50 17.86
N VAL A 117 -12.67 -1.41 19.10
CA VAL A 117 -13.99 -0.91 19.47
C VAL A 117 -13.80 0.45 20.11
N ASP A 118 -14.57 1.43 19.67
CA ASP A 118 -14.58 2.75 20.29
C ASP A 118 -15.24 2.68 21.68
N PHE A 119 -14.77 3.50 22.61
CA PHE A 119 -15.47 3.71 23.88
C PHE A 119 -16.80 4.42 23.64
N ASP A 120 -17.81 4.07 24.44
CA ASP A 120 -19.10 4.79 24.47
C ASP A 120 -18.87 6.28 24.77
N ASP A 121 -18.01 6.55 25.76
CA ASP A 121 -17.52 7.89 26.08
C ASP A 121 -16.59 8.42 24.99
N VAL A 122 -17.05 9.46 24.29
CA VAL A 122 -16.35 10.10 23.17
C VAL A 122 -14.98 10.64 23.57
N GLU A 123 -14.80 11.08 24.81
CA GLU A 123 -13.52 11.63 25.25
C GLU A 123 -12.42 10.58 25.42
N LYS A 124 -12.82 9.30 25.54
CA LYS A 124 -11.90 8.16 25.64
C LYS A 124 -11.57 7.54 24.28
N ARG A 125 -12.23 7.97 23.20
CA ARG A 125 -11.97 7.43 21.86
C ARG A 125 -10.58 7.81 21.37
N ARG A 126 -10.00 6.93 20.55
CA ARG A 126 -8.67 7.13 19.97
C ARG A 126 -8.68 8.32 19.01
N LYS A 127 -7.86 9.33 19.30
CA LYS A 127 -7.64 10.49 18.42
C LYS A 127 -6.23 10.42 17.82
N LEU A 128 -6.13 10.43 16.49
CA LEU A 128 -4.85 10.47 15.77
C LEU A 128 -4.89 11.51 14.65
N LEU A 129 -3.77 12.22 14.48
CA LEU A 129 -3.53 13.09 13.33
C LEU A 129 -2.64 12.36 12.33
N ARG A 130 -2.94 12.50 11.04
CA ARG A 130 -2.17 11.90 9.95
C ARG A 130 -1.63 12.97 9.02
N LEU A 131 -0.33 12.94 8.76
CA LEU A 131 0.36 13.87 7.88
C LEU A 131 1.05 13.12 6.74
N TRP A 132 0.94 13.65 5.52
CA TRP A 132 1.67 13.17 4.35
C TRP A 132 2.83 14.11 4.07
N LEU A 133 4.05 13.58 4.00
CA LEU A 133 5.28 14.35 3.84
C LEU A 133 6.01 13.96 2.57
N LYS A 134 6.53 14.95 1.86
CA LYS A 134 7.48 14.76 0.76
C LYS A 134 8.76 15.53 1.08
N MET A 135 9.87 14.81 1.12
CA MET A 135 11.19 15.42 1.35
C MET A 135 11.80 15.89 0.02
N PRO A 136 12.56 16.99 -0.01
CA PRO A 136 13.28 17.43 -1.22
C PRO A 136 14.25 16.38 -1.77
N ASN A 137 14.84 15.57 -0.88
CA ASN A 137 15.75 14.47 -1.20
C ASN A 137 15.03 13.10 -1.28
N ALA A 138 13.71 13.08 -1.50
CA ALA A 138 12.98 11.83 -1.65
C ALA A 138 13.56 10.99 -2.81
N ARG A 139 13.50 9.67 -2.66
CA ARG A 139 13.96 8.73 -3.70
C ARG A 139 13.26 9.02 -5.03
N ARG A 140 13.98 8.82 -6.13
CA ARG A 140 13.39 8.82 -7.47
C ARG A 140 12.55 7.55 -7.66
N LEU A 141 11.48 7.67 -8.44
CA LEU A 141 10.57 6.57 -8.77
C LEU A 141 10.55 6.36 -10.27
N ALA A 142 10.16 5.15 -10.69
CA ALA A 142 9.95 4.86 -12.09
C ALA A 142 8.78 5.68 -12.66
N ARG A 143 8.78 5.89 -13.98
CA ARG A 143 7.77 6.70 -14.68
C ARG A 143 6.36 6.12 -14.55
N ASP A 144 6.26 4.80 -14.59
CA ASP A 144 5.04 4.01 -14.42
C ASP A 144 4.65 3.78 -12.95
N PHE A 145 5.46 4.26 -12.01
CA PHE A 145 5.18 4.25 -10.58
C PHE A 145 5.22 5.68 -10.02
N PRO A 146 4.34 6.59 -10.47
CA PRO A 146 4.38 7.98 -10.03
C PRO A 146 4.13 8.10 -8.53
N GLY A 147 4.89 8.97 -7.87
CA GLY A 147 4.72 9.27 -6.46
C GLY A 147 3.41 10.02 -6.20
N ARG A 148 2.78 9.77 -5.06
CA ARG A 148 1.57 10.48 -4.61
C ARG A 148 1.94 11.39 -3.45
N ASN A 149 1.92 12.71 -3.67
CA ASN A 149 2.54 13.70 -2.77
C ASN A 149 1.55 14.28 -1.72
N GLY A 150 0.66 13.44 -1.19
CA GLY A 150 -0.36 13.86 -0.23
C GLY A 150 -1.60 14.50 -0.87
N ILE A 151 -2.43 15.11 -0.02
CA ILE A 151 -3.66 15.80 -0.43
C ILE A 151 -3.26 17.17 -0.99
N PRO A 152 -3.60 17.51 -2.25
CA PRO A 152 -3.33 18.84 -2.78
C PRO A 152 -4.02 19.90 -1.91
N LYS A 153 -3.45 21.11 -1.82
CA LYS A 153 -4.17 22.24 -1.19
C LYS A 153 -5.53 22.35 -1.88
N SER A 154 -6.60 22.09 -1.14
CA SER A 154 -7.93 22.50 -1.57
C SER A 154 -7.89 24.02 -1.73
N SER A 155 -8.25 24.51 -2.91
CA SER A 155 -8.52 25.93 -3.12
C SER A 155 -9.74 26.29 -2.28
N ILE A 156 -9.50 26.72 -1.04
CA ILE A 156 -10.49 27.42 -0.22
C ILE A 156 -10.28 28.90 -0.46
#